data_AF-A0A7Y0A8G5-F1
#
_entry.id   AF-A0A7Y0A8G5-F1
#
_cell.length_a   1.000
_cell.length_b   1.000
_cell.length_c   1.000
_cell.angle_alpha   90.00
_cell.angle_beta   90.00
_cell.angle_gamma   90.00
#
_symmetry.space_group_name_H-M   'P 1'
#
loop_
_entity.id
_entity.type
_entity.pdbx_description
1 polymer ?
#
loop_
_entity_poly.entity_id
_entity_poly.type
_entity_poly.pdbx_seq_one_letter_code
_entity_poly.pdbx_strand_id
1 'polypeptide(L)'
;MTRKIVSWLSFIAVFLFILQSCRNDDLLSSSEKNTSENALLKKESSASLWKEDETYIRKVRDAYTRYANESYIRNTYGSIFWDYAMTMDTFNESYLIVPVLKDNKVVRTLEVFRIKNKVYFHFSDKDPEANDFFQALIFTGKDNISISSAGKNVPFAKGGSTVVSVCRTITITVGYVEGANGDQYPISSTKTICKFVEVALPVSDCLGDVNPETGECGGGGTGLGYDYPDPPDTPDPCEKLKAQNENSDFKNKIDDLKSKLPLKKETGYVEKINGNFEYKDNASTNTNSNSLSLGDPTSDMKGYLHTHPNNFTYVNEDGYEVERIGFKIFSPADVIYFNQMVALAQQNGLPLENIYAVMISGTGIYQIRFTGNANQIKTVYANSKVQYNEMYINYFLKNKNRSDEMNFLKFIDEQMFVKGISLVKMNNDGTFTTKTLNSDKSGITDSNCPK
;
A
#
# COMPACT_ATOMS: atom_id res chain seq x y z
N MET A 1 79.47 -3.60 7.25
CA MET A 1 78.41 -2.59 7.08
C MET A 1 77.05 -3.17 6.68
N THR A 2 76.75 -4.45 7.00
CA THR A 2 75.53 -5.15 6.52
C THR A 2 74.62 -5.65 7.63
N ARG A 3 75.03 -5.61 8.91
CA ARG A 3 74.19 -6.03 10.06
C ARG A 3 73.22 -4.96 10.57
N LYS A 4 73.47 -3.68 10.32
CA LYS A 4 72.58 -2.58 10.74
C LYS A 4 71.42 -2.30 9.77
N ILE A 5 71.57 -2.67 8.49
CA ILE A 5 70.54 -2.47 7.46
C ILE A 5 69.44 -3.54 7.57
N VAL A 6 69.80 -4.78 7.88
CA VAL A 6 68.83 -5.87 8.08
C VAL A 6 67.95 -5.62 9.31
N SER A 7 68.52 -5.11 10.41
CA SER A 7 67.74 -4.76 11.60
C SER A 7 66.77 -3.61 11.35
N TRP A 8 67.11 -2.65 10.48
CA TRP A 8 66.24 -1.50 10.21
C TRP A 8 65.07 -1.86 9.27
N LEU A 9 65.32 -2.75 8.29
CA LEU A 9 64.27 -3.28 7.40
C LEU A 9 63.29 -4.21 8.12
N SER A 10 63.74 -4.99 9.12
CA SER A 10 62.86 -5.83 9.94
C SER A 10 61.92 -5.00 10.85
N PHE A 11 62.36 -3.83 11.33
CA PHE A 11 61.52 -2.94 12.13
C PHE A 11 60.42 -2.25 11.30
N ILE A 12 60.70 -1.92 10.04
CA ILE A 12 59.71 -1.29 9.14
C ILE A 12 58.64 -2.30 8.68
N ALA A 13 59.01 -3.56 8.46
CA ALA A 13 58.06 -4.62 8.10
C ALA A 13 57.08 -4.95 9.24
N VAL A 14 57.51 -4.92 10.50
CA VAL A 14 56.63 -5.12 11.67
C VAL A 14 55.68 -3.93 11.87
N PHE A 15 56.13 -2.70 11.58
CA PHE A 15 55.28 -1.50 11.70
C PHE A 15 54.17 -1.42 10.65
N LEU A 16 54.40 -2.00 9.46
CA LEU A 16 53.38 -2.07 8.39
C LEU A 16 52.29 -3.13 8.66
N PHE A 17 52.57 -4.19 9.42
CA PHE A 17 51.57 -5.18 9.83
C PHE A 17 50.68 -4.71 10.99
N ILE A 18 51.19 -3.85 11.90
CA ILE A 18 50.40 -3.33 13.04
C ILE A 18 49.33 -2.32 12.58
N LEU A 19 49.55 -1.62 11.46
CA LEU A 19 48.59 -0.67 10.90
C LEU A 19 47.45 -1.32 10.08
N GLN A 20 47.47 -2.64 9.85
CA GLN A 20 46.40 -3.38 9.18
C GLN A 20 45.51 -4.21 10.13
N SER A 21 45.78 -4.21 11.45
CA SER A 21 45.05 -5.05 12.42
C SER A 21 44.17 -4.30 13.44
N CYS A 22 44.11 -2.97 13.39
CA CYS A 22 43.15 -2.21 14.19
C CYS A 22 41.89 -1.89 13.37
N ARG A 23 41.00 -2.87 13.23
CA ARG A 23 39.57 -2.57 13.05
C ARG A 23 38.71 -3.60 13.76
N ASN A 24 37.99 -3.08 14.76
CA ASN A 24 36.92 -3.65 15.57
C ASN A 24 37.37 -4.60 16.69
N ASP A 25 37.62 -4.02 17.85
CA ASP A 25 36.92 -4.39 19.09
C ASP A 25 37.16 -3.28 20.12
N ASP A 26 36.09 -2.62 20.58
CA ASP A 26 36.12 -1.84 21.81
C ASP A 26 34.78 -2.03 22.55
N LEU A 27 34.89 -2.81 23.64
CA LEU A 27 33.93 -2.95 24.71
C LEU A 27 34.19 -1.86 25.76
N LEU A 28 33.16 -1.04 26.01
CA LEU A 28 32.82 -0.31 27.25
C LEU A 28 33.89 0.57 27.94
N SER A 29 33.58 1.87 28.04
CA SER A 29 33.96 2.67 29.21
C SER A 29 32.84 3.63 29.61
N SER A 30 32.48 3.59 30.89
CA SER A 30 31.58 4.50 31.59
C SER A 30 32.36 5.69 32.14
N SER A 31 32.10 6.91 31.64
CA SER A 31 32.42 8.24 32.19
C SER A 31 32.35 9.20 30.99
N GLU A 32 31.37 10.07 30.78
CA GLU A 32 31.04 11.25 31.59
C GLU A 32 29.72 11.87 31.07
N LYS A 33 28.92 12.42 31.98
CA LYS A 33 27.70 13.20 31.71
C LYS A 33 28.06 14.62 31.22
N ASN A 34 27.49 15.01 30.08
CA ASN A 34 26.67 16.23 29.86
C ASN A 34 26.89 16.87 28.46
N THR A 35 25.81 16.79 27.67
CA THR A 35 25.23 17.85 26.85
C THR A 35 26.08 18.50 25.74
N SER A 36 25.80 18.14 24.49
CA SER A 36 25.37 19.11 23.47
C SER A 36 24.76 18.40 22.26
N GLU A 37 23.46 18.62 22.07
CA GLU A 37 22.70 18.99 20.86
C GLU A 37 23.18 18.70 19.41
N ASN A 38 24.26 17.97 19.15
CA ASN A 38 24.74 17.69 17.79
C ASN A 38 24.84 16.20 17.43
N ALA A 39 24.01 15.36 18.07
CA ALA A 39 23.73 13.99 17.61
C ALA A 39 22.41 13.87 16.82
N LEU A 40 21.69 14.98 16.63
CA LEU A 40 20.60 15.12 15.66
C LEU A 40 21.20 15.05 14.25
N LEU A 41 21.14 13.87 13.61
CA LEU A 41 21.35 13.54 12.19
C LEU A 41 22.07 12.19 11.97
N LYS A 42 21.93 11.22 12.87
CA LYS A 42 22.02 9.80 12.46
C LYS A 42 20.62 9.37 12.03
N LYS A 43 20.41 9.30 10.71
CA LYS A 43 19.32 8.62 10.00
C LYS A 43 18.58 7.62 10.90
N GLU A 44 17.49 8.06 11.53
CA GLU A 44 16.72 7.25 12.47
C GLU A 44 16.03 6.13 11.70
N SER A 45 16.62 4.94 11.74
CA SER A 45 15.96 3.71 11.34
C SER A 45 15.00 3.31 12.45
N SER A 46 13.70 3.20 12.15
CA SER A 46 12.71 2.61 13.05
C SER A 46 13.26 1.35 13.72
N ALA A 47 12.98 1.17 15.02
CA ALA A 47 13.31 -0.06 15.73
C ALA A 47 12.27 -1.16 15.47
N SER A 48 11.23 -0.87 14.69
CA SER A 48 10.26 -1.86 14.23
C SER A 48 10.95 -3.07 13.58
N LEU A 49 10.41 -4.25 13.86
CA LEU A 49 10.80 -5.48 13.19
C LEU A 49 10.09 -5.66 11.83
N TRP A 50 9.22 -4.72 11.48
CA TRP A 50 8.39 -4.72 10.27
C TRP A 50 8.78 -3.57 9.35
N LYS A 51 8.38 -3.66 8.07
CA LYS A 51 8.42 -2.52 7.17
C LYS A 51 7.25 -1.62 7.54
N GLU A 52 7.53 -0.44 8.08
CA GLU A 52 6.49 0.53 8.46
C GLU A 52 6.31 1.60 7.38
N ASP A 53 5.18 2.31 7.43
CA ASP A 53 5.01 3.55 6.68
C ASP A 53 5.76 4.69 7.39
N GLU A 54 7.07 4.74 7.15
CA GLU A 54 7.99 5.73 7.74
C GLU A 54 7.57 7.18 7.42
N THR A 55 6.91 7.38 6.28
CA THR A 55 6.38 8.69 5.90
C THR A 55 5.23 9.08 6.82
N TYR A 56 4.29 8.17 7.05
CA TYR A 56 3.17 8.39 7.96
C TYR A 56 3.65 8.64 9.39
N ILE A 57 4.54 7.78 9.91
CA ILE A 57 5.09 7.90 11.27
C ILE A 57 5.73 9.28 11.46
N ARG A 58 6.55 9.72 10.51
CA ARG A 58 7.21 11.03 10.56
C ARG A 58 6.19 12.16 10.61
N LYS A 59 5.20 12.17 9.72
CA LYS A 59 4.19 13.25 9.67
C LYS A 59 3.30 13.28 10.91
N VAL A 60 2.95 12.13 11.47
CA VAL A 60 2.23 12.05 12.75
C VAL A 60 3.10 12.60 13.89
N ARG A 61 4.39 12.25 13.92
CA ARG A 61 5.35 12.80 14.91
C ARG A 61 5.50 14.31 14.77
N ASP A 62 5.54 14.83 13.56
CA ASP A 62 5.59 16.28 13.29
C ASP A 62 4.31 16.98 13.80
N ALA A 63 3.14 16.38 13.56
CA ALA A 63 1.87 16.87 14.10
C ALA A 63 1.89 16.86 15.63
N TYR A 64 2.30 15.74 16.24
CA TYR A 64 2.40 15.62 17.68
C TYR A 64 3.33 16.68 18.27
N THR A 65 4.55 16.83 17.72
CA THR A 65 5.55 17.79 18.19
C THR A 65 5.06 19.25 18.10
N ARG A 66 4.23 19.55 17.09
CA ARG A 66 3.66 20.88 16.90
C ARG A 66 2.63 21.24 17.97
N TYR A 67 1.80 20.29 18.40
CA TYR A 67 0.65 20.56 19.25
C TYR A 67 0.80 20.09 20.70
N ALA A 68 1.73 19.17 20.97
CA ALA A 68 1.87 18.56 22.28
C ALA A 68 2.68 19.41 23.26
N ASN A 69 2.16 19.55 24.48
CA ASN A 69 2.98 19.89 25.63
C ASN A 69 3.60 18.60 26.17
N GLU A 70 4.87 18.35 25.82
CA GLU A 70 5.55 17.11 26.23
C GLU A 70 5.63 16.91 27.74
N SER A 71 5.75 18.00 28.51
CA SER A 71 5.78 17.91 29.98
C SER A 71 4.44 17.45 30.53
N TYR A 72 3.34 18.01 30.01
CA TYR A 72 1.99 17.58 30.35
C TYR A 72 1.78 16.10 29.98
N ILE A 73 2.10 15.70 28.75
CA ILE A 73 1.92 14.33 28.29
C ILE A 73 2.75 13.35 29.10
N ARG A 74 4.02 13.65 29.34
CA ARG A 74 4.90 12.80 30.14
C ARG A 74 4.39 12.60 31.56
N ASN A 75 3.87 13.65 32.19
CA ASN A 75 3.34 13.58 33.55
C ASN A 75 2.00 12.85 33.62
N THR A 76 1.12 13.09 32.65
CA THR A 76 -0.25 12.55 32.62
C THR A 76 -0.28 11.10 32.15
N TYR A 77 0.42 10.81 31.06
CA TYR A 77 0.30 9.55 30.32
C TYR A 77 1.58 8.71 30.37
N GLY A 78 2.74 9.35 30.30
CA GLY A 78 4.05 8.71 30.20
C GLY A 78 4.83 9.16 28.96
N SER A 79 5.99 8.56 28.72
CA SER A 79 6.87 8.89 27.59
C SER A 79 6.48 8.08 26.36
N ILE A 80 6.25 8.73 25.23
CA ILE A 80 5.92 8.06 23.96
C ILE A 80 7.19 7.50 23.33
N PHE A 81 7.16 6.23 22.92
CA PHE A 81 8.31 5.52 22.34
C PHE A 81 8.13 5.35 20.83
N TRP A 82 8.45 6.41 20.07
CA TRP A 82 8.27 6.46 18.62
C TRP A 82 9.10 5.43 17.85
N ASP A 83 10.20 4.93 18.39
CA ASP A 83 11.04 3.92 17.74
C ASP A 83 10.30 2.58 17.54
N TYR A 84 9.27 2.34 18.34
CA TYR A 84 8.40 1.16 18.28
C TYR A 84 7.01 1.51 17.73
N ALA A 85 6.88 2.63 17.02
CA ALA A 85 5.66 3.01 16.33
C ALA A 85 5.36 1.99 15.22
N MET A 86 4.11 1.51 15.17
CA MET A 86 3.68 0.49 14.21
C MET A 86 2.46 0.98 13.44
N THR A 87 2.54 0.97 12.11
CA THR A 87 1.38 1.18 11.23
C THR A 87 0.60 -0.11 11.03
N MET A 88 1.10 -1.22 11.57
CA MET A 88 0.47 -2.54 11.48
C MET A 88 0.21 -2.91 10.02
N ASP A 89 1.17 -2.57 9.14
CA ASP A 89 1.13 -2.79 7.69
C ASP A 89 -0.03 -2.05 6.99
N THR A 90 -0.48 -0.95 7.59
CA THR A 90 -1.37 0.01 6.95
C THR A 90 -0.53 1.12 6.32
N PHE A 91 -0.19 0.96 5.04
CA PHE A 91 0.62 1.92 4.26
C PHE A 91 -0.21 2.97 3.51
N ASN A 92 -1.38 3.29 4.05
CA ASN A 92 -2.29 4.28 3.48
C ASN A 92 -2.41 5.52 4.37
N GLU A 93 -1.39 5.76 5.20
CA GLU A 93 -1.36 6.84 6.17
C GLU A 93 -2.63 6.92 7.04
N SER A 94 -3.27 5.80 7.44
CA SER A 94 -4.59 5.85 8.11
C SER A 94 -4.61 5.47 9.59
N TYR A 95 -3.66 4.66 10.06
CA TYR A 95 -3.61 4.20 11.44
C TYR A 95 -2.17 3.99 11.92
N LEU A 96 -1.90 4.44 13.14
CA LEU A 96 -0.64 4.25 13.83
C LEU A 96 -0.90 3.90 15.28
N ILE A 97 -0.10 3.01 15.86
CA ILE A 97 -0.10 2.73 17.28
C ILE A 97 1.34 2.84 17.83
N VAL A 98 1.49 3.49 18.98
CA VAL A 98 2.79 3.78 19.58
C VAL A 98 2.75 3.45 21.08
N PRO A 99 3.73 2.72 21.64
CA PRO A 99 3.75 2.42 23.06
C PRO A 99 4.08 3.66 23.91
N VAL A 100 3.50 3.73 25.10
CA VAL A 100 3.76 4.78 26.09
C VAL A 100 4.29 4.13 27.37
N LEU A 101 5.46 4.58 27.81
CA LEU A 101 6.19 4.02 28.92
C LEU A 101 6.14 4.92 30.16
N LYS A 102 6.04 4.27 31.32
CA LYS A 102 6.25 4.88 32.62
C LYS A 102 7.00 3.89 33.50
N ASP A 103 8.11 4.31 34.09
CA ASP A 103 8.93 3.49 34.99
C ASP A 103 9.33 2.12 34.38
N ASN A 104 9.81 2.13 33.12
CA ASN A 104 10.18 0.93 32.34
C ASN A 104 9.06 -0.09 32.12
N LYS A 105 7.80 0.33 32.23
CA LYS A 105 6.63 -0.47 31.89
C LYS A 105 5.82 0.22 30.81
N VAL A 106 5.34 -0.55 29.84
CA VAL A 106 4.32 -0.09 28.90
C VAL A 106 3.00 0.01 29.66
N VAL A 107 2.50 1.24 29.83
CA VAL A 107 1.31 1.51 30.63
C VAL A 107 0.07 1.77 29.79
N ARG A 108 0.26 2.17 28.53
CA ARG A 108 -0.80 2.45 27.55
C ARG A 108 -0.23 2.51 26.13
N THR A 109 -1.12 2.64 25.16
CA THR A 109 -0.74 2.96 23.77
C THR A 109 -1.33 4.30 23.33
N LEU A 110 -0.59 5.00 22.48
CA LEU A 110 -1.09 6.12 21.71
C LEU A 110 -1.54 5.59 20.35
N GLU A 111 -2.84 5.57 20.13
CA GLU A 111 -3.46 5.27 18.85
C GLU A 111 -3.69 6.57 18.07
N VAL A 112 -3.33 6.58 16.79
CA VAL A 112 -3.51 7.74 15.92
C VAL A 112 -4.27 7.33 14.69
N PHE A 113 -5.39 8.00 14.47
CA PHE A 113 -6.23 7.83 13.28
C PHE A 113 -6.07 9.04 12.39
N ARG A 114 -5.91 8.83 11.08
CA ARG A 114 -6.03 9.93 10.12
C ARG A 114 -7.34 9.85 9.36
N ILE A 115 -8.04 10.97 9.30
CA ILE A 115 -9.22 11.17 8.46
C ILE A 115 -8.99 12.43 7.65
N LYS A 116 -8.86 12.27 6.32
CA LYS A 116 -8.57 13.38 5.38
C LYS A 116 -7.30 14.15 5.79
N ASN A 117 -7.44 15.41 6.18
CA ASN A 117 -6.35 16.31 6.57
C ASN A 117 -6.19 16.46 8.09
N LYS A 118 -6.87 15.61 8.89
CA LYS A 118 -6.83 15.66 10.35
C LYS A 118 -6.28 14.35 10.92
N VAL A 119 -5.52 14.47 12.00
CA VAL A 119 -5.11 13.34 12.85
C VAL A 119 -5.75 13.43 14.22
N TYR A 120 -6.15 12.29 14.74
CA TYR A 120 -6.84 12.13 16.01
C TYR A 120 -5.98 11.23 16.89
N PHE A 121 -5.54 11.76 18.02
CA PHE A 121 -4.70 11.06 18.99
C PHE A 121 -5.59 10.49 20.09
N HIS A 122 -5.35 9.24 20.48
CA HIS A 122 -6.07 8.58 21.55
C HIS A 122 -5.13 7.79 22.45
N PHE A 123 -5.08 8.12 23.74
CA PHE A 123 -4.34 7.40 24.75
C PHE A 123 -5.21 6.27 25.31
N SER A 124 -5.03 5.06 24.78
CA SER A 124 -5.80 3.88 25.17
C SER A 124 -5.13 3.13 26.32
N ASP A 125 -5.80 3.06 27.46
CA ASP A 125 -5.45 2.20 28.61
C ASP A 125 -6.34 0.95 28.71
N LYS A 126 -7.29 0.79 27.77
CA LYS A 126 -8.32 -0.25 27.78
C LYS A 126 -7.90 -1.53 27.05
N ASP A 127 -6.68 -1.55 26.51
CA ASP A 127 -6.15 -2.63 25.69
C ASP A 127 -4.90 -3.25 26.33
N PRO A 128 -5.08 -4.05 27.40
CA PRO A 128 -3.96 -4.67 28.10
C PRO A 128 -3.15 -5.59 27.18
N GLU A 129 -3.77 -6.22 26.17
CA GLU A 129 -3.09 -7.04 25.17
C GLU A 129 -2.09 -6.21 24.34
N ALA A 130 -2.44 -4.97 23.96
CA ALA A 130 -1.52 -4.08 23.28
C ALA A 130 -0.32 -3.72 24.17
N ASN A 131 -0.57 -3.46 25.44
CA ASN A 131 0.50 -3.16 26.41
C ASN A 131 1.44 -4.35 26.58
N ASP A 132 0.91 -5.57 26.75
CA ASP A 132 1.69 -6.79 26.90
C ASP A 132 2.49 -7.11 25.63
N PHE A 133 1.89 -6.89 24.45
CA PHE A 133 2.57 -7.03 23.16
C PHE A 133 3.77 -6.08 23.06
N PHE A 134 3.58 -4.79 23.34
CA PHE A 134 4.69 -3.83 23.31
C PHE A 134 5.69 -4.05 24.43
N GLN A 135 5.26 -4.50 25.60
CA GLN A 135 6.14 -4.88 26.71
C GLN A 135 7.07 -6.01 26.26
N ALA A 136 6.51 -7.05 25.63
CA ALA A 136 7.29 -8.14 25.06
C ALA A 136 8.23 -7.64 23.93
N LEU A 137 7.73 -6.81 23.01
CA LEU A 137 8.50 -6.31 21.88
C LEU A 137 9.69 -5.42 22.28
N ILE A 138 9.51 -4.53 23.26
CA ILE A 138 10.52 -3.55 23.67
C ILE A 138 11.59 -4.18 24.55
N PHE A 139 11.20 -5.09 25.43
CA PHE A 139 12.08 -5.63 26.48
C PHE A 139 12.61 -7.04 26.18
N THR A 140 12.14 -7.69 25.12
CA THR A 140 12.79 -8.89 24.58
C THR A 140 13.81 -8.45 23.53
N GLY A 141 15.08 -8.83 23.70
CA GLY A 141 16.12 -8.53 22.71
C GLY A 141 15.72 -9.05 21.32
N LYS A 142 15.88 -8.24 20.27
CA LYS A 142 15.38 -8.52 18.92
C LYS A 142 15.80 -9.88 18.36
N ASP A 143 17.02 -10.32 18.67
CA ASP A 143 17.56 -11.62 18.24
C ASP A 143 16.79 -12.83 18.81
N ASN A 144 15.97 -12.60 19.85
CA ASN A 144 15.16 -13.62 20.51
C ASN A 144 13.68 -13.59 20.10
N ILE A 145 13.31 -12.76 19.12
CA ILE A 145 11.93 -12.61 18.66
C ILE A 145 11.79 -13.24 17.26
N SER A 146 10.82 -14.15 17.10
CA SER A 146 10.35 -14.59 15.77
C SER A 146 8.93 -14.10 15.50
N ILE A 147 8.61 -13.88 14.23
CA ILE A 147 7.43 -13.09 13.83
C ILE A 147 6.56 -13.89 12.86
N SER A 148 5.25 -13.81 13.06
CA SER A 148 4.26 -14.20 12.04
C SER A 148 3.14 -13.17 11.96
N SER A 149 2.62 -12.95 10.76
CA SER A 149 1.49 -12.05 10.50
C SER A 149 0.39 -12.78 9.74
N ALA A 150 -0.87 -12.50 10.10
CA ALA A 150 -2.04 -13.06 9.44
C ALA A 150 -3.11 -11.98 9.22
N GLY A 151 -3.63 -11.88 8.01
CA GLY A 151 -4.79 -11.07 7.69
C GLY A 151 -6.06 -11.91 7.72
N LYS A 152 -7.12 -11.42 8.38
CA LYS A 152 -8.45 -12.04 8.34
C LYS A 152 -9.52 -10.97 8.08
N ASN A 153 -10.34 -11.19 7.08
CA ASN A 153 -11.59 -10.45 6.92
C ASN A 153 -12.60 -11.07 7.89
N VAL A 154 -13.08 -10.30 8.87
CA VAL A 154 -14.07 -10.77 9.82
C VAL A 154 -15.40 -10.07 9.48
N PRO A 155 -16.41 -10.81 8.99
CA PRO A 155 -17.75 -10.26 8.86
C PRO A 155 -18.30 -9.98 10.25
N PHE A 156 -18.66 -8.73 10.56
CA PHE A 156 -19.35 -8.40 11.80
C PHE A 156 -20.81 -8.06 11.49
N ALA A 157 -21.74 -8.86 12.00
CA ALA A 157 -23.17 -8.62 11.86
C ALA A 157 -23.68 -7.92 13.12
N LYS A 158 -24.01 -6.63 13.02
CA LYS A 158 -24.78 -5.91 14.04
C LYS A 158 -25.96 -5.25 13.35
N GLY A 159 -27.16 -5.78 13.60
CA GLY A 159 -28.45 -5.18 13.21
C GLY A 159 -28.51 -4.59 11.80
N GLY A 160 -28.74 -5.43 10.78
CA GLY A 160 -29.19 -4.98 9.46
C GLY A 160 -28.13 -4.47 8.46
N SER A 161 -26.90 -4.19 8.89
CA SER A 161 -25.79 -3.84 8.01
C SER A 161 -24.58 -4.75 8.25
N THR A 162 -24.05 -5.38 7.20
CA THR A 162 -22.83 -6.18 7.26
C THR A 162 -21.63 -5.25 7.16
N VAL A 163 -21.05 -4.86 8.29
CA VAL A 163 -19.79 -4.12 8.31
C VAL A 163 -18.67 -5.15 8.20
N VAL A 164 -17.94 -5.13 7.08
CA VAL A 164 -16.74 -5.96 6.94
C VAL A 164 -15.61 -5.25 7.68
N SER A 165 -15.14 -5.83 8.78
CA SER A 165 -13.91 -5.37 9.42
C SER A 165 -12.72 -6.09 8.80
N VAL A 166 -11.73 -5.32 8.36
CA VAL A 166 -10.43 -5.87 7.95
C VAL A 166 -9.58 -5.93 9.21
N CYS A 167 -9.35 -7.15 9.71
CA CYS A 167 -8.56 -7.39 10.90
C CYS A 167 -7.17 -7.90 10.51
N ARG A 168 -6.13 -7.33 11.12
CA ARG A 168 -4.77 -7.82 11.01
C ARG A 168 -4.28 -8.27 12.36
N THR A 169 -3.73 -9.47 12.40
CA THR A 169 -3.14 -10.09 13.57
C THR A 169 -1.63 -10.21 13.38
N ILE A 170 -0.86 -9.65 14.32
CA ILE A 170 0.59 -9.80 14.41
C ILE A 170 0.89 -10.64 15.64
N THR A 171 1.70 -11.68 15.47
CA THR A 171 2.14 -12.55 16.56
C THR A 171 3.66 -12.50 16.66
N ILE A 172 4.18 -12.17 17.83
CA ILE A 172 5.59 -12.32 18.19
C ILE A 172 5.75 -13.55 19.08
N THR A 173 6.77 -14.36 18.81
CA THR A 173 7.18 -15.47 19.68
C THR A 173 8.46 -15.06 20.37
N VAL A 174 8.46 -15.07 21.70
CA VAL A 174 9.55 -14.57 22.56
C VAL A 174 10.36 -15.68 23.23
N GLY A 175 9.96 -16.93 23.05
CA GLY A 175 10.66 -18.09 23.60
C GLY A 175 9.84 -19.38 23.51
N TYR A 176 10.32 -20.44 24.14
CA TYR A 176 9.65 -21.74 24.23
C TYR A 176 9.71 -22.30 25.65
N VAL A 177 8.68 -23.03 26.07
CA VAL A 177 8.68 -23.84 27.30
C VAL A 177 8.69 -25.32 26.95
N GLU A 178 9.45 -26.11 27.70
CA GLU A 178 9.42 -27.57 27.56
C GLU A 178 8.23 -28.16 28.30
N GLY A 179 7.46 -28.98 27.59
CA GLY A 179 6.42 -29.83 28.12
C GLY A 179 6.97 -31.09 28.77
N ALA A 180 6.10 -31.81 29.48
CA ALA A 180 6.44 -33.02 30.23
C ALA A 180 7.11 -34.14 29.39
N ASN A 181 6.99 -34.10 28.05
CA ASN A 181 7.56 -35.08 27.13
C ASN A 181 8.74 -34.53 26.28
N GLY A 182 9.28 -33.34 26.60
CA GLY A 182 10.30 -32.66 25.79
C GLY A 182 9.73 -31.88 24.60
N ASP A 183 8.40 -31.77 24.48
CA ASP A 183 7.74 -30.95 23.47
C ASP A 183 7.98 -29.45 23.76
N GLN A 184 8.35 -28.66 22.75
CA GLN A 184 8.54 -27.21 22.90
C GLN A 184 7.25 -26.45 22.54
N TYR A 185 6.73 -25.66 23.49
CA TYR A 185 5.57 -24.80 23.28
C TYR A 185 5.99 -23.33 23.20
N PRO A 186 5.63 -22.61 22.12
CA PRO A 186 6.01 -21.21 21.97
C PRO A 186 5.31 -20.31 22.99
N ILE A 187 6.07 -19.43 23.63
CA ILE A 187 5.54 -18.27 24.35
C ILE A 187 5.36 -17.17 23.31
N SER A 188 4.11 -16.84 22.98
CA SER A 188 3.77 -15.83 21.98
C SER A 188 2.88 -14.73 22.54
N SER A 189 3.07 -13.51 22.05
CA SER A 189 2.15 -12.38 22.27
C SER A 189 1.56 -11.96 20.92
N THR A 190 0.26 -11.66 20.92
CA THR A 190 -0.51 -11.45 19.70
C THR A 190 -1.27 -10.14 19.80
N LYS A 191 -1.18 -9.30 18.78
CA LYS A 191 -1.99 -8.10 18.64
C LYS A 191 -2.86 -8.16 17.40
N THR A 192 -4.17 -8.00 17.57
CA THR A 192 -5.12 -7.84 16.45
C THR A 192 -5.67 -6.42 16.41
N ILE A 193 -5.68 -5.82 15.22
CA ILE A 193 -6.33 -4.53 14.95
C ILE A 193 -7.33 -4.72 13.83
N CYS A 194 -8.55 -4.24 14.07
CA CYS A 194 -9.66 -4.31 13.12
C CYS A 194 -10.05 -2.91 12.68
N LYS A 195 -10.03 -2.65 11.37
CA LYS A 195 -10.59 -1.42 10.80
C LYS A 195 -12.10 -1.60 10.58
N PHE A 196 -12.90 -0.80 11.26
CA PHE A 196 -14.34 -0.69 11.00
C PHE A 196 -14.57 0.39 9.94
N VAL A 197 -15.37 0.09 8.91
CA VAL A 197 -15.50 0.94 7.71
C VAL A 197 -16.45 2.12 7.90
N GLU A 198 -17.23 2.19 8.98
CA GLU A 198 -18.13 3.32 9.23
C GLU A 198 -18.22 3.60 10.74
N VAL A 199 -17.58 4.67 11.21
CA VAL A 199 -17.75 5.16 12.57
C VAL A 199 -17.80 6.69 12.56
N ALA A 200 -18.62 7.25 13.43
CA ALA A 200 -18.60 8.68 13.77
C ALA A 200 -17.16 9.13 14.06
N LEU A 201 -16.83 10.39 13.71
CA LEU A 201 -15.49 10.94 13.91
C LEU A 201 -15.02 10.69 15.36
N PRO A 202 -13.86 10.05 15.56
CA PRO A 202 -13.35 9.81 16.90
C PRO A 202 -13.04 11.16 17.57
N VAL A 203 -13.39 11.30 18.85
CA VAL A 203 -12.97 12.47 19.64
C VAL A 203 -11.49 12.32 19.92
N SER A 204 -10.68 13.31 19.52
CA SER A 204 -9.25 13.31 19.80
C SER A 204 -8.98 13.75 21.24
N ASP A 205 -8.04 13.07 21.90
CA ASP A 205 -7.51 13.46 23.20
C ASP A 205 -6.69 14.76 23.10
N CYS A 206 -6.67 15.49 24.21
CA CYS A 206 -5.91 16.73 24.32
C CYS A 206 -4.40 16.45 24.42
N LEU A 207 -3.62 17.15 23.61
CA LEU A 207 -2.16 17.06 23.62
C LEU A 207 -1.49 18.10 24.55
N GLY A 208 -2.26 18.96 25.21
CA GLY A 208 -1.76 20.01 26.10
C GLY A 208 -2.49 20.07 27.44
N ASP A 209 -2.14 21.06 28.27
CA ASP A 209 -2.81 21.25 29.55
C ASP A 209 -4.31 21.52 29.35
N VAL A 210 -5.16 20.86 30.13
CA VAL A 210 -6.61 21.08 30.08
C VAL A 210 -6.95 22.11 31.14
N ASN A 211 -7.57 23.22 30.72
CA ASN A 211 -8.07 24.21 31.65
C ASN A 211 -9.15 23.56 32.54
N PRO A 212 -8.97 23.50 33.87
CA PRO A 212 -9.90 22.80 34.76
C PRO A 212 -11.28 23.48 34.87
N GLU A 213 -11.38 24.77 34.53
CA GLU A 213 -12.63 25.54 34.58
C GLU A 213 -13.40 25.50 33.25
N THR A 214 -12.69 25.60 32.11
CA THR A 214 -13.31 25.67 30.78
C THR A 214 -13.31 24.32 30.04
N GLY A 215 -12.48 23.37 30.46
CA GLY A 215 -12.22 22.12 29.74
C GLY A 215 -11.43 22.31 28.44
N GLU A 216 -10.91 23.52 28.19
CA GLU A 216 -10.20 23.83 26.95
C GLU A 216 -8.81 23.21 26.91
N CYS A 217 -8.44 22.71 25.74
CA CYS A 217 -7.16 22.07 25.49
C CYS A 217 -6.11 23.11 25.09
N GLY A 218 -5.05 23.28 25.90
CA GLY A 218 -3.92 24.18 25.64
C GLY A 218 -3.08 23.84 24.39
N GLY A 219 -3.36 22.71 23.74
CA GLY A 219 -2.76 22.30 22.46
C GLY A 219 -3.63 22.57 21.22
N GLY A 220 -4.77 23.26 21.36
CA GLY A 220 -5.63 23.67 20.24
C GLY A 220 -6.59 22.61 19.68
N GLY A 221 -6.62 21.40 20.26
CA GLY A 221 -7.50 20.31 19.80
C GLY A 221 -8.83 20.27 20.55
N THR A 222 -9.93 20.73 19.93
CA THR A 222 -11.29 20.64 20.49
C THR A 222 -12.06 19.48 19.87
N GLY A 223 -11.70 18.23 20.15
CA GLY A 223 -12.44 17.04 19.67
C GLY A 223 -12.52 16.83 18.15
N LEU A 224 -12.09 17.81 17.34
CA LEU A 224 -12.16 17.84 15.88
C LEU A 224 -10.86 17.37 15.19
N GLY A 225 -9.86 16.95 15.97
CA GLY A 225 -8.55 16.50 15.49
C GLY A 225 -7.58 17.65 15.17
N TYR A 226 -6.31 17.30 15.00
CA TYR A 226 -5.20 18.21 14.75
C TYR A 226 -4.84 18.24 13.27
N ASP A 227 -4.26 19.35 12.78
CA ASP A 227 -3.86 19.42 11.37
C ASP A 227 -2.71 18.46 11.10
N TYR A 228 -2.87 17.70 10.02
CA TYR A 228 -1.85 16.79 9.54
C TYR A 228 -0.88 17.55 8.61
N PRO A 229 0.44 17.57 8.88
CA PRO A 229 1.41 18.29 8.07
C PRO A 229 1.52 17.68 6.68
N ASP A 230 1.58 18.54 5.66
CA ASP A 230 1.66 18.16 4.25
C ASP A 230 0.77 16.94 3.98
N PRO A 231 -0.57 17.08 4.14
CA PRO A 231 -1.44 15.99 3.80
C PRO A 231 -0.99 15.53 2.42
N PRO A 232 -0.75 14.23 2.16
CA PRO A 232 -0.84 13.82 0.80
C PRO A 232 -2.21 14.34 0.40
N ASP A 233 -2.17 15.31 -0.51
CA ASP A 233 -3.06 15.29 -1.62
C ASP A 233 -3.00 13.81 -2.06
N THR A 234 -3.89 12.99 -1.51
CA THR A 234 -4.64 12.15 -2.41
C THR A 234 -5.56 13.16 -3.05
N PRO A 235 -5.20 13.79 -4.20
CA PRO A 235 -6.20 14.46 -4.99
C PRO A 235 -7.38 13.52 -5.05
N ASP A 236 -8.57 14.08 -4.86
CA ASP A 236 -9.80 13.35 -5.11
C ASP A 236 -9.58 12.51 -6.39
N PRO A 237 -9.88 11.19 -6.39
CA PRO A 237 -9.77 10.40 -7.61
C PRO A 237 -10.30 11.11 -8.85
N CYS A 238 -11.35 11.94 -8.69
CA CYS A 238 -11.87 12.81 -9.73
C CYS A 238 -10.91 13.93 -10.18
N GLU A 239 -10.19 14.59 -9.28
CA GLU A 239 -9.14 15.56 -9.63
C GLU A 239 -7.99 14.90 -10.41
N LYS A 240 -7.57 13.68 -10.05
CA LYS A 240 -6.54 12.95 -10.83
C LYS A 240 -7.01 12.62 -12.24
N LEU A 241 -8.27 12.19 -12.38
CA LEU A 241 -8.86 11.90 -13.68
C LEU A 241 -8.98 13.18 -14.52
N LYS A 242 -9.39 14.29 -13.90
CA LYS A 242 -9.46 15.61 -14.55
C LYS A 242 -8.09 16.08 -15.03
N ALA A 243 -7.08 16.08 -14.16
CA ALA A 243 -5.72 16.48 -14.51
C ALA A 243 -5.13 15.59 -15.62
N GLN A 244 -5.40 14.27 -15.58
CA GLN A 244 -5.01 13.36 -16.65
C GLN A 244 -5.72 13.69 -17.97
N ASN A 245 -7.00 14.02 -17.94
CA ASN A 245 -7.74 14.42 -19.13
C ASN A 245 -7.25 15.77 -19.67
N GLU A 246 -6.81 16.68 -18.83
CA GLU A 246 -6.28 17.99 -19.25
C GLU A 246 -4.91 17.87 -19.93
N ASN A 247 -4.18 16.78 -19.68
CA ASN A 247 -2.91 16.50 -20.34
C ASN A 247 -3.08 16.25 -21.85
N SER A 248 -2.47 17.11 -22.65
CA SER A 248 -2.54 17.06 -24.13
C SER A 248 -1.92 15.79 -24.70
N ASP A 249 -0.82 15.31 -24.14
CA ASP A 249 -0.14 14.11 -24.65
C ASP A 249 -0.98 12.87 -24.42
N PHE A 250 -1.58 12.75 -23.23
CA PHE A 250 -2.53 11.69 -22.92
C PHE A 250 -3.73 11.69 -23.89
N LYS A 251 -4.36 12.86 -24.10
CA LYS A 251 -5.46 13.01 -25.07
C LYS A 251 -5.04 12.60 -26.48
N ASN A 252 -3.88 13.07 -26.93
CA ASN A 252 -3.34 12.73 -28.24
C ASN A 252 -3.13 11.21 -28.39
N LYS A 253 -2.70 10.51 -27.32
CA LYS A 253 -2.55 9.04 -27.34
C LYS A 253 -3.89 8.33 -27.38
N ILE A 254 -4.90 8.83 -26.66
CA ILE A 254 -6.27 8.31 -26.74
C ILE A 254 -6.81 8.43 -28.15
N ASP A 255 -6.68 9.59 -28.79
CA ASP A 255 -7.20 9.83 -30.14
C ASP A 255 -6.46 9.03 -31.22
N ASP A 256 -5.14 8.90 -31.08
CA ASP A 256 -4.35 7.99 -31.91
C ASP A 256 -4.83 6.53 -31.79
N LEU A 257 -5.05 6.03 -30.57
CA LEU A 257 -5.56 4.66 -30.37
C LEU A 257 -7.00 4.48 -30.87
N LYS A 258 -7.88 5.48 -30.74
CA LYS A 258 -9.23 5.44 -31.36
C LYS A 258 -9.13 5.25 -32.88
N SER A 259 -8.20 5.94 -33.53
CA SER A 259 -7.99 5.83 -34.98
C SER A 259 -7.53 4.43 -35.43
N LYS A 260 -7.00 3.63 -34.49
CA LYS A 260 -6.48 2.27 -34.71
C LYS A 260 -7.49 1.16 -34.42
N LEU A 261 -8.69 1.47 -33.94
CA LEU A 261 -9.76 0.49 -33.73
C LEU A 261 -10.13 -0.35 -34.98
N PRO A 262 -10.02 0.17 -36.23
CA PRO A 262 -10.24 -0.65 -37.43
C PRO A 262 -9.14 -1.68 -37.74
N LEU A 263 -7.98 -1.62 -37.06
CA LEU A 263 -6.92 -2.61 -37.27
C LEU A 263 -7.33 -3.99 -36.75
N LYS A 264 -6.85 -5.06 -37.38
CA LYS A 264 -7.13 -6.45 -36.96
C LYS A 264 -6.27 -6.92 -35.76
N LYS A 265 -5.59 -6.00 -35.08
CA LYS A 265 -4.64 -6.26 -34.00
C LYS A 265 -4.70 -5.18 -32.94
N GLU A 266 -4.40 -5.55 -31.70
CA GLU A 266 -4.27 -4.62 -30.59
C GLU A 266 -2.97 -3.81 -30.71
N THR A 267 -3.05 -2.53 -30.35
CA THR A 267 -1.90 -1.61 -30.30
C THR A 267 -2.00 -0.80 -29.03
N GLY A 268 -0.90 -0.21 -28.56
CA GLY A 268 -0.94 0.49 -27.29
C GLY A 268 0.24 1.39 -27.01
N TYR A 269 0.24 1.95 -25.80
CA TYR A 269 1.32 2.75 -25.25
C TYR A 269 1.62 2.32 -23.82
N VAL A 270 2.87 2.46 -23.41
CA VAL A 270 3.27 2.45 -21.99
C VAL A 270 3.64 3.88 -21.61
N GLU A 271 3.00 4.43 -20.58
CA GLU A 271 3.41 5.68 -19.95
C GLU A 271 4.46 5.40 -18.88
N LYS A 272 5.58 6.10 -18.98
CA LYS A 272 6.67 6.08 -17.99
C LYS A 272 6.44 7.12 -16.90
N ILE A 273 7.09 6.98 -15.75
CA ILE A 273 6.98 7.91 -14.62
C ILE A 273 7.38 9.34 -15.00
N ASN A 274 8.32 9.49 -15.95
CA ASN A 274 8.73 10.79 -16.47
C ASN A 274 7.73 11.43 -17.45
N GLY A 275 6.58 10.79 -17.69
CA GLY A 275 5.54 11.26 -18.61
C GLY A 275 5.72 10.84 -20.07
N ASN A 276 6.81 10.15 -20.41
CA ASN A 276 7.02 9.69 -21.77
C ASN A 276 6.10 8.52 -22.12
N PHE A 277 5.57 8.51 -23.35
CA PHE A 277 4.78 7.42 -23.89
C PHE A 277 5.59 6.63 -24.91
N GLU A 278 5.74 5.32 -24.67
CA GLU A 278 6.38 4.39 -25.60
C GLU A 278 5.31 3.61 -26.38
N TYR A 279 5.31 3.72 -27.71
CA TYR A 279 4.36 3.00 -28.56
C TYR A 279 4.69 1.50 -28.63
N LYS A 280 3.66 0.65 -28.59
CA LYS A 280 3.75 -0.81 -28.69
C LYS A 280 2.84 -1.31 -29.81
N ASP A 281 3.44 -2.06 -30.74
CA ASP A 281 2.76 -2.67 -31.89
C ASP A 281 3.39 -4.02 -32.28
N ASN A 282 3.50 -4.90 -31.30
CA ASN A 282 4.06 -6.25 -31.46
C ASN A 282 2.99 -7.34 -31.59
N ALA A 283 1.71 -6.97 -31.70
CA ALA A 283 0.64 -7.89 -32.04
C ALA A 283 0.67 -8.22 -33.54
N SER A 284 0.31 -9.46 -33.89
CA SER A 284 0.13 -9.89 -35.27
C SER A 284 -1.28 -9.58 -35.77
N THR A 285 -1.47 -9.50 -37.08
CA THR A 285 -2.80 -9.38 -37.69
C THR A 285 -3.50 -10.73 -37.89
N ASN A 286 -2.82 -11.85 -37.57
CA ASN A 286 -3.40 -13.19 -37.68
C ASN A 286 -4.32 -13.51 -36.49
N THR A 287 -5.16 -14.52 -36.67
CA THR A 287 -6.22 -14.91 -35.73
C THR A 287 -5.68 -15.42 -34.39
N ASN A 288 -4.46 -15.96 -34.37
CA ASN A 288 -3.91 -16.64 -33.19
C ASN A 288 -2.99 -15.73 -32.35
N SER A 289 -2.70 -14.51 -32.78
CA SER A 289 -1.77 -13.60 -32.07
C SER A 289 -2.08 -12.12 -32.26
N ASN A 290 -3.36 -11.76 -32.22
CA ASN A 290 -3.82 -10.37 -32.35
C ASN A 290 -3.81 -9.54 -31.05
N SER A 291 -3.40 -10.15 -29.93
CA SER A 291 -3.29 -9.48 -28.64
C SER A 291 -1.93 -8.80 -28.47
N LEU A 292 -1.95 -7.63 -27.82
CA LEU A 292 -0.74 -6.87 -27.53
C LEU A 292 0.05 -7.51 -26.39
N SER A 293 1.37 -7.51 -26.49
CA SER A 293 2.25 -7.88 -25.36
C SER A 293 3.09 -6.69 -24.95
N LEU A 294 3.02 -6.31 -23.67
CA LEU A 294 3.79 -5.18 -23.15
C LEU A 294 5.18 -5.58 -22.62
N GLY A 295 5.51 -6.88 -22.66
CA GLY A 295 6.68 -7.44 -21.98
C GLY A 295 6.38 -7.68 -20.50
N ASP A 296 7.42 -7.67 -19.66
CA ASP A 296 7.27 -7.66 -18.20
C ASP A 296 7.14 -6.21 -17.69
N PRO A 297 6.32 -5.95 -16.66
CA PRO A 297 6.26 -4.64 -16.03
C PRO A 297 7.63 -4.17 -15.52
N THR A 298 7.98 -2.92 -15.80
CA THR A 298 9.23 -2.30 -15.32
C THR A 298 8.94 -1.20 -14.29
N SER A 299 9.92 -0.92 -13.41
CA SER A 299 9.73 -0.01 -12.26
C SER A 299 9.51 1.44 -12.64
N ASP A 300 9.79 1.78 -13.89
CA ASP A 300 9.57 3.10 -14.48
C ASP A 300 8.20 3.22 -15.18
N MET A 301 7.35 2.19 -15.16
CA MET A 301 6.00 2.25 -15.73
C MET A 301 5.01 2.87 -14.74
N LYS A 302 4.22 3.83 -15.22
CA LYS A 302 3.14 4.49 -14.49
C LYS A 302 1.77 4.05 -14.99
N GLY A 303 1.63 3.80 -16.30
CA GLY A 303 0.38 3.30 -16.85
C GLY A 303 0.56 2.66 -18.22
N TYR A 304 -0.50 2.03 -18.71
CA TYR A 304 -0.55 1.55 -20.09
C TYR A 304 -1.91 1.81 -20.71
N LEU A 305 -1.93 1.91 -22.02
CA LEU A 305 -3.11 2.13 -22.84
C LEU A 305 -3.09 1.11 -23.97
N HIS A 306 -4.22 0.49 -24.28
CA HIS A 306 -4.30 -0.41 -25.44
C HIS A 306 -5.68 -0.42 -26.08
N THR A 307 -5.73 -0.86 -27.35
CA THR A 307 -6.98 -1.03 -28.09
C THR A 307 -7.53 -2.44 -27.92
N HIS A 308 -8.85 -2.56 -27.84
CA HIS A 308 -9.58 -3.77 -28.21
C HIS A 308 -10.25 -3.49 -29.57
N PRO A 309 -9.71 -4.03 -30.68
CA PRO A 309 -10.17 -3.80 -32.04
C PRO A 309 -11.67 -3.97 -32.25
N ASN A 310 -12.19 -3.30 -33.28
CA ASN A 310 -13.54 -3.56 -33.80
C ASN A 310 -13.68 -5.01 -34.25
N ASN A 311 -14.92 -5.48 -34.34
CA ASN A 311 -15.16 -6.80 -34.92
C ASN A 311 -14.70 -6.80 -36.38
N PHE A 312 -14.11 -7.90 -36.82
CA PHE A 312 -13.65 -8.05 -38.19
C PHE A 312 -13.84 -9.47 -38.67
N THR A 313 -14.06 -9.62 -39.98
CA THR A 313 -14.15 -10.92 -40.62
C THR A 313 -12.78 -11.42 -41.06
N TYR A 314 -12.61 -12.74 -41.00
CA TYR A 314 -11.46 -13.47 -41.53
C TYR A 314 -11.93 -14.78 -42.14
N VAL A 315 -11.13 -15.34 -43.05
CA VAL A 315 -11.39 -16.66 -43.63
C VAL A 315 -10.68 -17.69 -42.75
N ASN A 316 -11.42 -18.65 -42.20
CA ASN A 316 -10.85 -19.73 -41.39
C ASN A 316 -10.14 -20.78 -42.27
N GLU A 317 -9.53 -21.79 -41.64
CA GLU A 317 -8.78 -22.85 -42.35
C GLU A 317 -9.65 -23.65 -43.34
N ASP A 318 -10.97 -23.69 -43.10
CA ASP A 318 -11.95 -24.37 -43.94
C ASP A 318 -12.48 -23.49 -45.10
N GLY A 319 -12.01 -22.25 -45.25
CA GLY A 319 -12.42 -21.33 -46.30
C GLY A 319 -13.72 -20.57 -46.02
N TYR A 320 -14.28 -20.64 -44.80
CA TYR A 320 -15.47 -19.89 -44.41
C TYR A 320 -15.12 -18.53 -43.83
N GLU A 321 -15.91 -17.51 -44.19
CA GLU A 321 -15.85 -16.22 -43.51
C GLU A 321 -16.44 -16.33 -42.11
N VAL A 322 -15.62 -16.03 -41.10
CA VAL A 322 -15.99 -16.03 -39.69
C VAL A 322 -15.79 -14.62 -39.14
N GLU A 323 -16.78 -14.11 -38.41
CA GLU A 323 -16.66 -12.87 -37.67
C GLU A 323 -15.89 -13.12 -36.36
N ARG A 324 -14.82 -12.35 -36.15
CA ARG A 324 -14.14 -12.31 -34.87
C ARG A 324 -14.78 -11.25 -33.98
N ILE A 325 -15.42 -11.70 -32.91
CA ILE A 325 -16.03 -10.85 -31.89
C ILE A 325 -15.11 -10.86 -30.66
N GLY A 326 -14.55 -9.70 -30.33
CA GLY A 326 -13.73 -9.51 -29.13
C GLY A 326 -14.51 -8.80 -28.02
N PHE A 327 -14.20 -9.12 -26.76
CA PHE A 327 -14.74 -8.38 -25.60
C PHE A 327 -14.35 -6.91 -25.67
N LYS A 328 -15.29 -6.02 -25.35
CA LYS A 328 -15.07 -4.56 -25.39
C LYS A 328 -14.86 -3.97 -23.98
N ILE A 329 -14.29 -4.79 -23.11
CA ILE A 329 -13.88 -4.46 -21.74
C ILE A 329 -12.57 -5.20 -21.43
N PHE A 330 -11.85 -4.78 -20.37
CA PHE A 330 -10.60 -5.41 -19.94
C PHE A 330 -10.70 -6.93 -19.80
N SER A 331 -9.61 -7.60 -20.15
CA SER A 331 -9.44 -9.05 -19.99
C SER A 331 -8.82 -9.41 -18.62
N PRO A 332 -8.86 -10.69 -18.20
CA PRO A 332 -8.13 -11.15 -17.03
C PRO A 332 -6.62 -10.89 -17.13
N ALA A 333 -6.04 -10.98 -18.33
CA ALA A 333 -4.62 -10.73 -18.55
C ALA A 333 -4.25 -9.26 -18.25
N ASP A 334 -5.13 -8.32 -18.62
CA ASP A 334 -4.96 -6.90 -18.30
C ASP A 334 -4.95 -6.68 -16.79
N VAL A 335 -5.91 -7.27 -16.07
CA VAL A 335 -6.01 -7.13 -14.60
C VAL A 335 -4.80 -7.72 -13.89
N ILE A 336 -4.29 -8.85 -14.37
CA ILE A 336 -3.06 -9.47 -13.84
C ILE A 336 -1.88 -8.52 -14.06
N TYR A 337 -1.69 -8.02 -15.28
CA TYR A 337 -0.59 -7.12 -15.62
C TYR A 337 -0.64 -5.82 -14.82
N PHE A 338 -1.84 -5.23 -14.70
CA PHE A 338 -2.09 -4.07 -13.86
C PHE A 338 -1.69 -4.30 -12.40
N ASN A 339 -2.10 -5.42 -11.78
CA ASN A 339 -1.72 -5.72 -10.40
C ASN A 339 -0.22 -5.97 -10.22
N GLN A 340 0.48 -6.50 -11.23
CA GLN A 340 1.93 -6.61 -11.22
C GLN A 340 2.60 -5.21 -11.22
N MET A 341 2.07 -4.27 -12.01
CA MET A 341 2.52 -2.87 -11.97
C MET A 341 2.28 -2.23 -10.59
N VAL A 342 1.11 -2.44 -9.99
CA VAL A 342 0.81 -1.92 -8.64
C VAL A 342 1.76 -2.51 -7.58
N ALA A 343 2.06 -3.81 -7.66
CA ALA A 343 3.01 -4.45 -6.75
C ALA A 343 4.42 -3.87 -6.90
N LEU A 344 4.84 -3.61 -8.14
CA LEU A 344 6.14 -3.00 -8.40
C LEU A 344 6.19 -1.54 -7.93
N ALA A 345 5.10 -0.79 -8.09
CA ALA A 345 4.96 0.55 -7.55
C ALA A 345 5.10 0.56 -6.03
N GLN A 346 4.44 -0.37 -5.33
CA GLN A 346 4.58 -0.55 -3.87
C GLN A 346 6.02 -0.84 -3.46
N GLN A 347 6.72 -1.71 -4.19
CA GLN A 347 8.11 -2.06 -3.89
C GLN A 347 9.05 -0.87 -4.03
N ASN A 348 8.77 0.02 -4.99
CA ASN A 348 9.58 1.20 -5.29
C ASN A 348 9.12 2.48 -4.58
N GLY A 349 8.14 2.41 -3.69
CA GLY A 349 7.64 3.58 -2.94
C GLY A 349 6.91 4.61 -3.80
N LEU A 350 6.32 4.17 -4.92
CA LEU A 350 5.51 5.01 -5.79
C LEU A 350 4.06 5.05 -5.29
N PRO A 351 3.37 6.21 -5.36
CA PRO A 351 1.97 6.29 -4.98
C PRO A 351 1.10 5.36 -5.84
N LEU A 352 0.40 4.41 -5.20
CA LEU A 352 -0.32 3.34 -5.90
C LEU A 352 -1.46 3.88 -6.76
N GLU A 353 -2.07 4.98 -6.32
CA GLU A 353 -3.19 5.62 -7.01
C GLU A 353 -2.76 6.35 -8.30
N ASN A 354 -1.46 6.49 -8.54
CA ASN A 354 -0.91 6.96 -9.81
C ASN A 354 -0.87 5.86 -10.88
N ILE A 355 -1.02 4.59 -10.49
CA ILE A 355 -1.00 3.46 -11.41
C ILE A 355 -2.37 3.28 -12.05
N TYR A 356 -2.39 3.22 -13.38
CA TYR A 356 -3.62 3.07 -14.14
C TYR A 356 -3.42 2.24 -15.42
N ALA A 357 -4.51 1.69 -15.94
CA ALA A 357 -4.56 1.10 -17.27
C ALA A 357 -5.77 1.60 -18.03
N VAL A 358 -5.65 1.85 -19.32
CA VAL A 358 -6.75 2.29 -20.19
C VAL A 358 -6.94 1.29 -21.32
N MET A 359 -8.19 0.90 -21.56
CA MET A 359 -8.59 0.12 -22.72
C MET A 359 -9.57 0.94 -23.56
N ILE A 360 -9.30 1.00 -24.86
CA ILE A 360 -10.09 1.74 -25.84
C ILE A 360 -10.74 0.74 -26.79
N SER A 361 -12.06 0.83 -26.95
CA SER A 361 -12.83 -0.02 -27.83
C SER A 361 -13.90 0.76 -28.59
N GLY A 362 -14.53 0.13 -29.58
CA GLY A 362 -15.66 0.71 -30.31
C GLY A 362 -16.91 1.00 -29.47
N THR A 363 -17.05 0.41 -28.26
CA THR A 363 -18.22 0.63 -27.39
C THR A 363 -17.93 1.57 -26.22
N GLY A 364 -16.66 1.85 -25.93
CA GLY A 364 -16.28 2.71 -24.83
C GLY A 364 -14.79 2.73 -24.53
N ILE A 365 -14.42 3.70 -23.71
CA ILE A 365 -13.07 3.87 -23.16
C ILE A 365 -13.17 3.64 -21.67
N TYR A 366 -12.46 2.63 -21.18
CA TYR A 366 -12.46 2.25 -19.78
C TYR A 366 -11.07 2.37 -19.20
N GLN A 367 -11.01 2.73 -17.93
CA GLN A 367 -9.77 2.82 -17.18
C GLN A 367 -9.93 2.05 -15.87
N ILE A 368 -8.91 1.29 -15.50
CA ILE A 368 -8.80 0.74 -14.15
C ILE A 368 -7.73 1.51 -13.36
N ARG A 369 -8.02 1.75 -12.09
CA ARG A 369 -7.12 2.39 -11.12
C ARG A 369 -7.11 1.60 -9.82
N PHE A 370 -5.99 1.68 -9.11
CA PHE A 370 -5.88 1.07 -7.79
C PHE A 370 -6.37 2.07 -6.75
N THR A 371 -7.44 1.70 -6.05
CA THR A 371 -8.08 2.46 -4.98
C THR A 371 -8.02 1.72 -3.64
N GLY A 372 -7.40 0.54 -3.63
CA GLY A 372 -7.15 -0.24 -2.42
C GLY A 372 -5.90 0.20 -1.66
N ASN A 373 -5.48 -0.67 -0.74
CA ASN A 373 -4.22 -0.55 0.00
C ASN A 373 -3.26 -1.71 -0.32
N ALA A 374 -2.02 -1.62 0.15
CA ALA A 374 -0.97 -2.61 -0.14
C ALA A 374 -1.37 -4.07 0.13
N ASN A 375 -2.21 -4.34 1.14
CA ASN A 375 -2.67 -5.69 1.47
C ASN A 375 -3.68 -6.27 0.45
N GLN A 376 -4.26 -5.42 -0.40
CA GLN A 376 -5.22 -5.80 -1.43
C GLN A 376 -4.54 -6.06 -2.78
N ILE A 377 -3.22 -5.79 -2.89
CA ILE A 377 -2.46 -6.07 -4.09
C ILE A 377 -2.38 -7.58 -4.30
N LYS A 378 -2.86 -8.04 -5.46
CA LYS A 378 -2.89 -9.46 -5.80
C LYS A 378 -1.86 -9.80 -6.87
N THR A 379 -0.79 -10.48 -6.48
CA THR A 379 0.26 -10.98 -7.40
C THR A 379 0.24 -12.49 -7.59
N VAL A 380 -0.39 -13.23 -6.67
CA VAL A 380 -0.51 -14.69 -6.73
C VAL A 380 -1.93 -15.06 -7.14
N TYR A 381 -2.03 -15.88 -8.18
CA TYR A 381 -3.30 -16.32 -8.76
C TYR A 381 -3.40 -17.84 -8.75
N ALA A 382 -4.60 -18.36 -8.51
CA ALA A 382 -4.85 -19.79 -8.42
C ALA A 382 -4.85 -20.49 -9.80
N ASN A 383 -5.21 -19.76 -10.85
CA ASN A 383 -5.28 -20.28 -12.22
C ASN A 383 -4.25 -19.60 -13.13
N SER A 384 -3.88 -20.28 -14.20
CA SER A 384 -3.05 -19.72 -15.27
C SER A 384 -3.82 -18.67 -16.10
N LYS A 385 -3.10 -17.85 -16.87
CA LYS A 385 -3.71 -16.87 -17.80
C LYS A 385 -4.68 -17.54 -18.79
N VAL A 386 -4.32 -18.71 -19.31
CA VAL A 386 -5.15 -19.48 -20.26
C VAL A 386 -6.44 -19.94 -19.59
N GLN A 387 -6.35 -20.51 -18.39
CA GLN A 387 -7.53 -20.94 -17.64
C GLN A 387 -8.46 -19.77 -17.30
N TYR A 388 -7.91 -18.62 -16.89
CA TYR A 388 -8.76 -17.45 -16.66
C TYR A 388 -9.45 -16.96 -17.93
N ASN A 389 -8.79 -17.00 -19.10
CA ASN A 389 -9.43 -16.63 -20.36
C ASN A 389 -10.62 -17.54 -20.68
N GLU A 390 -10.48 -18.86 -20.52
CA GLU A 390 -11.58 -19.81 -20.71
C GLU A 390 -12.72 -19.58 -19.71
N MET A 391 -12.38 -19.39 -18.43
CA MET A 391 -13.35 -19.06 -17.38
C MET A 391 -14.10 -17.76 -17.70
N TYR A 392 -13.39 -16.75 -18.22
CA TYR A 392 -13.95 -15.45 -18.55
C TYR A 392 -14.96 -15.55 -19.69
N ILE A 393 -14.59 -16.25 -20.77
CA ILE A 393 -15.50 -16.52 -21.90
C ILE A 393 -16.76 -17.22 -21.40
N ASN A 394 -16.62 -18.30 -20.63
CA ASN A 394 -17.75 -19.04 -20.10
C ASN A 394 -18.61 -18.21 -19.14
N TYR A 395 -17.99 -17.35 -18.33
CA TYR A 395 -18.71 -16.47 -17.41
C TYR A 395 -19.56 -15.44 -18.16
N PHE A 396 -19.01 -14.81 -19.20
CA PHE A 396 -19.76 -13.86 -20.02
C PHE A 396 -20.88 -14.55 -20.82
N LEU A 397 -20.63 -15.73 -21.39
CA LEU A 397 -21.66 -16.49 -22.10
C LEU A 397 -22.82 -16.89 -21.18
N LYS A 398 -22.51 -17.37 -19.98
CA LYS A 398 -23.52 -17.73 -18.97
C LYS A 398 -24.33 -16.52 -18.50
N ASN A 399 -23.72 -15.34 -18.49
CA ASN A 399 -24.32 -14.10 -17.97
C ASN A 399 -24.57 -13.05 -19.07
N LYS A 400 -24.85 -13.49 -20.31
CA LYS A 400 -25.02 -12.63 -21.49
C LYS A 400 -26.10 -11.55 -21.39
N ASN A 401 -27.04 -11.69 -20.44
CA ASN A 401 -28.12 -10.73 -20.22
C ASN A 401 -27.70 -9.57 -19.30
N ARG A 402 -26.49 -9.61 -18.72
CA ARG A 402 -25.92 -8.53 -17.90
C ARG A 402 -25.04 -7.63 -18.78
N SER A 403 -24.78 -6.41 -18.32
CA SER A 403 -23.80 -5.55 -18.98
C SER A 403 -22.37 -6.09 -18.85
N ASP A 404 -21.53 -5.74 -19.81
CA ASP A 404 -20.11 -6.10 -19.80
C ASP A 404 -19.40 -5.56 -18.55
N GLU A 405 -19.72 -4.34 -18.11
CA GLU A 405 -19.16 -3.77 -16.88
C GLU A 405 -19.50 -4.62 -15.65
N MET A 406 -20.72 -5.17 -15.59
CA MET A 406 -21.17 -5.97 -14.45
C MET A 406 -20.50 -7.33 -14.46
N ASN A 407 -20.42 -7.95 -15.63
CA ASN A 407 -19.74 -9.23 -15.80
C ASN A 407 -18.24 -9.09 -15.49
N PHE A 408 -17.59 -8.03 -15.94
CA PHE A 408 -16.19 -7.75 -15.62
C PHE A 408 -15.98 -7.56 -14.11
N LEU A 409 -16.72 -6.65 -13.47
CA LEU A 409 -16.57 -6.35 -12.05
C LEU A 409 -16.83 -7.58 -11.16
N LYS A 410 -17.87 -8.37 -11.46
CA LYS A 410 -18.13 -9.62 -10.73
C LYS A 410 -17.07 -10.67 -11.00
N PHE A 411 -16.56 -10.79 -12.22
CA PHE A 411 -15.55 -11.80 -12.53
C PHE A 411 -14.26 -11.54 -11.75
N ILE A 412 -13.76 -10.29 -11.73
CA ILE A 412 -12.55 -9.97 -10.99
C ILE A 412 -12.75 -10.17 -9.48
N ASP A 413 -13.96 -9.92 -8.96
CA ASP A 413 -14.31 -10.08 -7.55
C ASP A 413 -14.45 -11.57 -7.14
N GLU A 414 -15.20 -12.35 -7.91
CA GLU A 414 -15.65 -13.71 -7.56
C GLU A 414 -14.71 -14.80 -8.06
N GLN A 415 -14.09 -14.62 -9.24
CA GLN A 415 -13.27 -15.64 -9.89
C GLN A 415 -11.78 -15.36 -9.74
N MET A 416 -11.39 -14.09 -9.78
CA MET A 416 -10.00 -13.68 -9.59
C MET A 416 -9.69 -13.27 -8.15
N PHE A 417 -10.70 -13.01 -7.31
CA PHE A 417 -10.53 -12.52 -5.93
C PHE A 417 -9.65 -11.26 -5.85
N VAL A 418 -9.76 -10.38 -6.84
CA VAL A 418 -9.06 -9.09 -6.89
C VAL A 418 -9.89 -8.04 -6.17
N LYS A 419 -9.25 -7.19 -5.38
CA LYS A 419 -9.87 -6.11 -4.60
C LYS A 419 -9.11 -4.81 -4.83
N GLY A 420 -9.73 -3.69 -4.46
CA GLY A 420 -9.05 -2.38 -4.53
C GLY A 420 -8.83 -1.87 -5.95
N ILE A 421 -9.59 -2.35 -6.92
CA ILE A 421 -9.61 -1.82 -8.28
C ILE A 421 -10.95 -1.12 -8.51
N SER A 422 -10.88 0.10 -9.04
CA SER A 422 -12.05 0.83 -9.53
C SER A 422 -12.07 0.81 -11.06
N LEU A 423 -13.24 0.53 -11.64
CA LEU A 423 -13.50 0.71 -13.07
C LEU A 423 -14.02 2.13 -13.30
N VAL A 424 -13.42 2.85 -14.22
CA VAL A 424 -13.79 4.21 -14.60
C VAL A 424 -14.16 4.20 -16.08
N LYS A 425 -15.35 4.70 -16.42
CA LYS A 425 -15.75 4.96 -17.79
C LYS A 425 -15.43 6.41 -18.15
N MET A 426 -14.71 6.60 -19.25
CA MET A 426 -14.52 7.91 -19.87
C MET A 426 -15.69 8.19 -20.81
N ASN A 427 -16.48 9.21 -20.50
CA ASN A 427 -17.64 9.60 -21.28
C ASN A 427 -17.25 10.50 -22.46
N ASN A 428 -18.08 10.52 -23.50
CA ASN A 428 -17.80 11.30 -24.72
C ASN A 428 -17.74 12.82 -24.48
N ASP A 429 -18.33 13.31 -23.40
CA ASP A 429 -18.34 14.72 -23.01
C ASP A 429 -17.11 15.12 -22.15
N GLY A 430 -16.16 14.20 -21.98
CA GLY A 430 -14.95 14.39 -21.19
C GLY A 430 -15.14 14.21 -19.68
N THR A 431 -16.34 13.83 -19.23
CA THR A 431 -16.59 13.47 -17.82
C THR A 431 -16.20 12.01 -17.54
N PHE A 432 -16.12 11.67 -16.26
CA PHE A 432 -15.78 10.33 -15.79
C PHE A 432 -16.90 9.76 -14.91
N THR A 433 -17.19 8.48 -15.10
CA THR A 433 -18.11 7.73 -14.24
C THR A 433 -17.38 6.55 -13.63
N THR A 434 -17.18 6.58 -12.31
CA THR A 434 -16.67 5.44 -11.56
C THR A 434 -17.78 4.42 -11.36
N LYS A 435 -17.48 3.16 -11.65
CA LYS A 435 -18.40 2.01 -11.58
C LYS A 435 -17.91 1.01 -10.54
N THR A 436 -18.77 0.69 -9.59
CA THR A 436 -18.48 -0.26 -8.50
C THR A 436 -19.63 -1.23 -8.31
N LEU A 437 -19.37 -2.43 -7.79
CA LEU A 437 -20.46 -3.31 -7.36
C LEU A 437 -21.17 -2.67 -6.16
N ASN A 438 -22.50 -2.74 -6.14
CA ASN A 438 -23.26 -2.40 -4.96
C ASN A 438 -22.98 -3.42 -3.82
N SER A 439 -23.42 -3.10 -2.60
CA SER A 439 -23.08 -3.86 -1.39
C SER A 439 -23.50 -5.34 -1.45
N ASP A 440 -24.63 -5.66 -2.10
CA ASP A 440 -25.14 -7.01 -2.30
C ASP A 440 -24.63 -7.68 -3.60
N LYS A 441 -23.83 -6.96 -4.39
CA LYS A 441 -23.28 -7.39 -5.70
C LYS A 441 -24.35 -7.80 -6.72
N SER A 442 -25.58 -7.32 -6.57
CA SER A 442 -26.68 -7.55 -7.51
C SER A 442 -26.68 -6.55 -8.68
N GLY A 443 -26.00 -5.42 -8.53
CA GLY A 443 -25.95 -4.32 -9.49
C GLY A 443 -24.63 -3.54 -9.49
N ILE A 444 -24.59 -2.47 -10.28
CA ILE A 444 -23.51 -1.48 -10.31
C ILE A 444 -24.02 -0.17 -9.71
N THR A 445 -23.20 0.44 -8.88
CA THR A 445 -23.35 1.83 -8.45
C THR A 445 -22.41 2.72 -9.26
N ASP A 446 -23.00 3.77 -9.84
CA ASP A 446 -22.30 4.80 -10.60
C ASP A 446 -22.03 6.01 -9.72
N SER A 447 -20.81 6.54 -9.77
CA SER A 447 -20.41 7.79 -9.14
C SER A 447 -19.76 8.67 -10.19
N ASN A 448 -20.39 9.81 -10.48
CA ASN A 448 -19.89 10.75 -11.48
C ASN A 448 -18.89 11.71 -10.86
N CYS A 449 -17.79 11.93 -11.56
CA CYS A 449 -16.89 13.02 -11.22
C CYS A 449 -17.49 14.35 -11.69
N PRO A 450 -17.66 15.33 -10.79
CA PRO A 450 -18.10 16.67 -11.17
C PRO A 450 -17.09 17.30 -12.14
N LYS A 451 -17.59 18.20 -13.01
CA LYS A 451 -16.79 18.86 -14.06
C LYS A 451 -15.71 19.78 -13.50
#